data_AF-A0A2T0RMB9-F1
#
_entry.id   AF-A0A2T0RMB9-F1
#
_cell.length_a   1.000
_cell.length_b   1.000
_cell.length_c   1.000
_cell.angle_alpha   90.00
_cell.angle_beta   90.00
_cell.angle_gamma   90.00
#
_symmetry.space_group_name_H-M   'P 1'
#
loop_
_entity.id
_entity.type
_entity.pdbx_description
1 polymer ?
#
loop_
_entity_poly.entity_id
_entity_poly.type
_entity_poly.pdbx_seq_one_letter_code
_entity_poly.pdbx_strand_id
1 'polypeptide(L)'
;MLPGTDVAGDLADISAGRGTWRPEVNRYEVNGRTYAVEASGTVFPVSGPGLVNLSRSEYKVLRQLIGSDGDIGAAREALRRDPSVGDADWRPALDVFRHHKSYKGGA
;
A
#
# COMPACT_ATOMS: atom_id res chain seq x y z
N MET A 1 1.18 -0.03 3.18
CA MET A 1 2.47 0.59 3.56
C MET A 1 3.36 -0.49 4.12
N LEU A 2 4.65 -0.45 3.76
CA LEU A 2 5.62 -1.41 4.27
C LEU A 2 6.16 -0.95 5.64
N PRO A 3 6.65 -1.88 6.48
CA PRO A 3 7.33 -1.54 7.74
C PRO A 3 8.44 -0.52 7.54
N GLY A 4 8.61 0.38 8.51
CA GLY A 4 9.62 1.45 8.46
C GLY A 4 9.23 2.68 7.64
N THR A 5 8.07 2.66 6.97
CA THR A 5 7.55 3.83 6.23
C THR A 5 6.98 4.86 7.20
N ASP A 6 7.68 5.96 7.44
CA ASP A 6 7.23 7.03 8.35
C ASP A 6 6.38 8.07 7.62
N VAL A 7 5.06 7.84 7.51
CA VAL A 7 4.14 8.82 6.90
C VAL A 7 3.84 9.99 7.84
N ALA A 8 3.86 9.76 9.16
CA ALA A 8 3.57 10.81 10.12
C ALA A 8 4.68 11.88 10.11
N GLY A 9 5.95 11.46 10.07
CA GLY A 9 7.10 12.35 9.92
C GLY A 9 7.05 13.15 8.63
N ASP A 10 6.73 12.52 7.50
CA ASP A 10 6.56 13.21 6.22
C ASP A 10 5.48 14.30 6.27
N LEU A 11 4.32 14.01 6.88
CA LEU A 11 3.25 15.01 7.03
C LEU A 11 3.68 16.16 7.94
N ALA A 12 4.45 15.89 8.98
CA ALA A 12 5.03 16.92 9.84
C ALA A 12 6.06 17.77 9.09
N ASP A 13 6.89 17.16 8.24
CA ASP A 13 7.84 17.85 7.36
C ASP A 13 7.12 18.76 6.35
N ILE A 14 6.06 18.26 5.71
CA ILE A 14 5.21 19.06 4.81
C ILE A 14 4.61 20.26 5.56
N SER A 15 4.01 20.04 6.73
CA SER A 15 3.42 21.10 7.55
C SER A 15 4.44 22.14 8.02
N ALA A 16 5.69 21.73 8.22
CA ALA A 16 6.78 22.63 8.61
C ALA A 16 7.45 23.32 7.42
N GLY A 17 6.94 23.16 6.20
CA GLY A 17 7.50 23.75 4.98
C GLY A 17 8.80 23.10 4.50
N ARG A 18 9.12 21.89 4.97
CA ARG A 18 10.30 21.11 4.55
C ARG A 18 10.03 20.22 3.33
N GLY A 19 8.76 20.04 2.95
CA GLY A 19 8.39 19.38 1.70
C GLY A 19 8.55 20.31 0.49
N THR A 20 8.86 19.75 -0.67
CA THR A 20 8.91 20.49 -1.93
C THR A 20 7.51 20.50 -2.57
N TRP A 21 6.94 21.69 -2.75
CA TRP A 21 5.66 21.84 -3.46
C TRP A 21 5.84 21.79 -4.97
N ARG A 22 5.00 21.02 -5.66
CA ARG A 22 4.92 20.89 -7.12
C ARG A 22 3.56 21.39 -7.61
N PRO A 23 3.41 22.70 -7.88
CA PRO A 23 2.14 23.31 -8.24
C PRO A 23 1.54 22.75 -9.54
N GLU A 24 2.37 22.32 -10.47
CA GLU A 24 1.97 21.79 -11.79
C GLU A 24 1.15 20.49 -11.71
N VAL A 25 1.34 19.71 -10.65
CA VAL A 25 0.64 18.44 -10.42
C VAL A 25 -0.15 18.43 -9.10
N ASN A 26 -0.15 19.55 -8.37
CA ASN A 26 -0.78 19.73 -7.06
C ASN A 26 -0.30 18.69 -6.02
N ARG A 27 1.02 18.52 -5.88
CA ARG A 27 1.64 17.50 -5.03
C ARG A 27 2.80 18.01 -4.19
N TYR A 28 3.02 17.40 -3.05
CA TYR A 28 4.26 17.52 -2.28
C TYR A 28 5.22 16.38 -2.57
N GLU A 29 6.51 16.67 -2.57
CA GLU A 29 7.60 15.69 -2.52
C GLU A 29 8.39 15.85 -1.21
N VAL A 30 8.54 14.76 -0.47
CA VAL A 30 9.27 14.73 0.80
C VAL A 30 9.87 13.34 1.01
N ASN A 31 11.13 13.24 1.43
CA ASN A 31 11.81 11.97 1.69
C ASN A 31 11.68 10.92 0.56
N GLY A 32 11.69 11.37 -0.71
CA GLY A 32 11.53 10.52 -1.89
C GLY A 32 10.10 10.00 -2.14
N ARG A 33 9.13 10.45 -1.34
CA ARG A 33 7.70 10.12 -1.47
C ARG A 33 6.92 11.31 -2.01
N THR A 34 5.83 11.00 -2.71
CA THR A 34 4.92 11.97 -3.30
C THR A 34 3.57 11.90 -2.59
N TYR A 35 3.01 13.08 -2.29
CA TYR A 35 1.73 13.25 -1.63
C TYR A 35 0.81 14.14 -2.47
N ALA A 36 -0.45 13.75 -2.64
CA ALA A 36 -1.45 14.57 -3.28
C ALA A 36 -2.24 15.38 -2.25
N VAL A 37 -2.79 16.49 -2.72
CA VAL A 37 -3.65 17.36 -1.92
C VAL A 37 -5.03 17.39 -2.55
N GLU A 38 -6.05 17.03 -1.77
CA GLU A 38 -7.44 17.20 -2.19
C GLU A 38 -7.84 18.69 -2.18
N ALA A 39 -8.93 19.04 -2.87
CA ALA A 39 -9.48 20.40 -2.81
C ALA A 39 -9.87 20.84 -1.39
N SER A 40 -10.15 19.88 -0.50
CA SER A 40 -10.42 20.09 0.93
C SER A 40 -9.17 20.47 1.75
N GLY A 41 -7.97 20.32 1.19
CA GLY A 41 -6.70 20.48 1.90
C GLY A 41 -6.15 19.19 2.53
N THR A 42 -6.87 18.07 2.43
CA THR A 42 -6.38 16.77 2.92
C THR A 42 -5.16 16.32 2.11
N VAL A 43 -4.06 16.03 2.79
CA VAL A 43 -2.81 15.52 2.19
C VAL A 43 -2.73 14.01 2.39
N PHE A 44 -2.49 13.26 1.32
CA PHE A 44 -2.40 11.79 1.38
C PHE A 44 -1.26 11.23 0.51
N PRO A 45 -0.63 10.11 0.95
CA PRO A 45 0.48 9.49 0.23
C PRO A 45 0.02 8.88 -1.11
N VAL A 46 0.86 9.00 -2.13
CA VAL A 46 0.56 8.50 -3.49
C VAL A 46 1.59 7.47 -3.94
N SER A 47 2.88 7.78 -3.83
CA SER A 47 3.93 6.92 -4.37
C SER A 47 5.27 7.22 -3.70
N GLY A 48 6.22 6.29 -3.86
CA GLY A 48 7.59 6.42 -3.34
C GLY A 48 7.96 5.25 -2.43
N PRO A 49 9.18 5.26 -1.86
CA PRO A 49 9.69 4.18 -1.03
C PRO A 49 8.71 3.79 0.09
N GLY A 50 8.47 2.48 0.25
CA GLY A 50 7.58 1.96 1.30
C GLY A 50 6.06 2.08 1.00
N LEU A 51 5.68 2.77 -0.08
CA LEU A 51 4.31 2.86 -0.57
C LEU A 51 4.12 1.90 -1.76
N VAL A 52 3.24 0.92 -1.59
CA VAL A 52 2.88 -0.03 -2.65
C VAL A 52 1.45 0.25 -3.08
N ASN A 53 1.27 0.62 -4.34
CA ASN A 53 -0.04 0.81 -4.95
C ASN A 53 -0.55 -0.55 -5.42
N LEU A 54 -1.64 -1.01 -4.81
CA LEU A 54 -2.32 -2.23 -5.21
C LEU A 54 -3.58 -1.89 -6.00
N SER A 55 -3.84 -2.67 -7.04
CA SER A 55 -5.14 -2.70 -7.70
C SER A 55 -6.24 -3.15 -6.71
N ARG A 56 -7.51 -2.94 -7.07
CA ARG A 56 -8.63 -3.44 -6.24
C ARG A 56 -8.59 -4.95 -6.05
N SER A 57 -8.19 -5.68 -7.09
CA SER A 57 -8.09 -7.14 -7.09
C SER A 57 -6.90 -7.61 -6.24
N GLU A 58 -5.73 -6.99 -6.40
CA GLU A 58 -4.54 -7.26 -5.58
C GLU A 58 -4.79 -6.96 -4.10
N TYR A 59 -5.47 -5.85 -3.79
CA TYR A 59 -5.84 -5.52 -2.42
C TYR A 59 -6.84 -6.52 -1.82
N LYS A 60 -7.77 -7.03 -2.62
CA LYS A 60 -8.70 -8.09 -2.19
C LYS A 60 -7.93 -9.37 -1.83
N VAL A 61 -6.94 -9.76 -2.64
CA VAL A 61 -6.05 -10.89 -2.33
C VAL A 61 -5.30 -10.65 -1.02
N LEU A 62 -4.69 -9.47 -0.85
CA LEU A 62 -3.98 -9.13 0.39
C LEU A 62 -4.89 -9.23 1.62
N ARG A 63 -6.11 -8.70 1.53
CA ARG A 63 -7.10 -8.77 2.61
C ARG A 63 -7.44 -10.22 2.95
N GLN A 64 -7.60 -11.07 1.94
CA GLN A 64 -7.89 -12.49 2.16
C GLN A 64 -6.71 -13.22 2.80
N LEU A 65 -5.49 -12.95 2.37
CA LEU A 65 -4.27 -13.51 2.98
C LEU A 65 -4.17 -13.15 4.47
N ILE A 66 -4.43 -11.88 4.81
CA ILE A 66 -4.46 -11.41 6.20
C ILE A 66 -5.60 -12.10 6.98
N GLY A 67 -6.80 -12.18 6.40
CA GLY A 67 -7.97 -12.80 7.02
C GLY A 67 -7.83 -14.31 7.21
N SER A 68 -7.00 -14.97 6.42
CA SER A 68 -6.71 -16.42 6.49
C SER A 68 -5.44 -16.71 7.32
N ASP A 69 -4.97 -15.74 8.11
CA ASP A 69 -3.76 -15.85 8.95
C ASP A 69 -2.50 -16.34 8.18
N GLY A 70 -2.41 -15.94 6.91
CA GLY A 70 -1.32 -16.33 6.01
C GLY A 70 -1.44 -17.71 5.35
N ASP A 71 -2.54 -18.44 5.56
CA ASP A 71 -2.82 -19.67 4.82
C ASP A 71 -3.19 -19.33 3.35
N ILE A 72 -2.21 -19.52 2.46
CA ILE A 72 -2.35 -19.26 1.02
C ILE A 72 -3.38 -20.21 0.39
N GLY A 73 -3.45 -21.47 0.85
CA GLY A 73 -4.38 -22.46 0.31
C GLY A 73 -5.82 -22.09 0.65
N ALA A 74 -6.09 -21.76 1.91
CA ALA A 74 -7.38 -21.28 2.36
C ALA A 74 -7.79 -19.97 1.66
N ALA A 75 -6.85 -19.04 1.49
CA ALA A 75 -7.10 -17.80 0.76
C ALA A 75 -7.45 -18.06 -0.72
N ARG A 76 -6.76 -19.01 -1.38
CA ARG A 76 -7.03 -19.37 -2.78
C ARG A 76 -8.40 -20.00 -2.93
N GLU A 77 -8.79 -20.91 -2.03
CA GLU A 77 -10.14 -21.50 -2.10
C GLU A 77 -11.23 -20.46 -1.86
N ALA A 78 -11.02 -19.53 -0.92
CA ALA A 78 -11.98 -18.46 -0.64
C ALA A 78 -12.20 -17.52 -1.84
N LEU A 79 -11.16 -17.24 -2.62
CA LEU A 79 -11.23 -16.37 -3.81
C LEU A 79 -11.48 -17.14 -5.11
N ARG A 80 -11.54 -18.47 -5.10
CA ARG A 80 -11.63 -19.30 -6.29
C ARG A 80 -12.83 -18.98 -7.19
N ARG A 81 -13.94 -18.54 -6.59
CA ARG A 81 -15.19 -18.21 -7.31
C ARG A 81 -15.33 -16.72 -7.62
N ASP A 82 -14.33 -15.90 -7.30
CA ASP A 82 -14.37 -14.47 -7.54
C ASP A 82 -13.81 -14.15 -8.94
N PRO A 83 -14.65 -13.74 -9.91
CA PRO A 83 -14.19 -13.46 -11.26
C PRO A 83 -13.35 -12.18 -11.37
N SER A 84 -13.30 -11.36 -10.32
CA SER A 84 -12.48 -10.14 -10.30
C SER A 84 -11.01 -10.38 -9.94
N VAL A 85 -10.67 -11.60 -9.51
CA VAL A 85 -9.31 -11.96 -9.07
C VAL A 85 -8.72 -12.99 -10.04
N GLY A 86 -7.63 -12.62 -10.69
CA GLY A 86 -6.82 -13.52 -11.53
C GLY A 86 -5.51 -13.92 -10.85
N ASP A 87 -4.79 -14.86 -11.44
CA ASP A 87 -3.50 -15.32 -10.89
C ASP A 87 -2.44 -14.22 -10.82
N ALA A 88 -2.49 -13.24 -11.73
CA ALA A 88 -1.56 -12.10 -11.75
C ALA A 88 -1.67 -11.21 -10.49
N ASP A 89 -2.83 -11.18 -9.85
CA ASP A 89 -3.10 -10.34 -8.67
C ASP A 89 -2.43 -10.89 -7.40
N TRP A 90 -2.01 -12.15 -7.40
CA TRP A 90 -1.46 -12.83 -6.23
C TRP A 90 -0.04 -12.39 -5.91
N ARG A 91 0.81 -12.20 -6.93
CA ARG A 91 2.22 -11.88 -6.71
C ARG A 91 2.39 -10.53 -5.99
N PRO A 92 1.80 -9.40 -6.45
CA PRO A 92 1.93 -8.12 -5.76
C PRO A 92 1.38 -8.16 -4.33
N ALA A 93 0.24 -8.85 -4.14
CA ALA A 93 -0.36 -9.03 -2.81
C ALA A 93 0.54 -9.82 -1.86
N LEU A 94 1.14 -10.91 -2.34
CA LEU A 94 2.09 -11.74 -1.57
C LEU A 94 3.36 -10.97 -1.22
N ASP A 95 3.89 -10.18 -2.14
CA ASP A 95 5.08 -9.36 -1.89
C ASP A 95 4.82 -8.36 -0.76
N VAL A 96 3.66 -7.68 -0.76
CA VAL A 96 3.25 -6.83 0.37
C VAL A 96 3.02 -7.66 1.63
N PHE A 97 2.36 -8.81 1.52
CA PHE A 97 2.01 -9.65 2.66
C PHE A 97 3.24 -10.17 3.41
N ARG A 98 4.36 -10.45 2.72
CA ARG A 98 5.65 -10.87 3.36
C ARG A 98 6.16 -9.88 4.40
N HIS A 99 5.78 -8.62 4.29
CA HIS A 99 6.15 -7.57 5.23
C HIS A 99 5.08 -7.33 6.31
N HIS A 100 3.96 -8.05 6.28
CA HIS A 100 2.89 -7.94 7.24
C HIS A 100 3.17 -8.85 8.46
N LYS A 101 2.77 -8.41 9.66
CA LYS A 101 2.98 -9.15 10.92
C LYS A 101 2.36 -10.56 10.97
N SER A 102 1.35 -10.80 10.14
CA SER A 102 0.67 -12.11 10.03
C SER A 102 1.42 -13.09 9.11
N TYR A 103 2.49 -12.65 8.45
CA TYR A 103 3.31 -13.53 7.65
C TYR A 103 4.16 -14.42 8.57
N LYS A 104 3.97 -15.74 8.47
CA LYS A 104 4.67 -16.72 9.32
C LYS A 104 5.94 -17.29 8.71
N GLY A 105 6.38 -16.79 7.55
CA GLY A 105 7.47 -17.40 6.78
C GLY A 105 6.98 -18.67 6.08
N GLY A 106 7.19 -18.76 4.76
CA GLY A 106 7.03 -20.03 4.08
C GLY A 106 8.16 -20.96 4.51
N ALA A 107 7.81 -22.14 5.03
CA ALA A 107 8.73 -23.27 5.15
C ALA A 107 9.12 -23.80 3.77
#